data_AF-A0A937MWX2-F1
#
_entry.id   AF-A0A937MWX2-F1
#
_cell.length_a   1.000
_cell.length_b   1.000
_cell.length_c   1.000
_cell.angle_alpha   90.00
_cell.angle_beta   90.00
_cell.angle_gamma   90.00
#
_symmetry.space_group_name_H-M   'P 1'
#
loop_
_entity.id
_entity.type
_entity.pdbx_description
1 polymer ?
#
loop_
_entity_poly.entity_id
_entity_poly.type
_entity_poly.pdbx_seq_one_letter_code
_entity_poly.pdbx_strand_id
1 'polypeptide(L)'
;MNTKKFFYLLIISFFISGCEVKLGPSQFWSKIFRTQTDSNYYKNKSEDLIQTLTSDVEEYEINKVTVMDLVDEDNKLPVLGEYLSARIVEAITKKYFFKDKIFRVAQKGEVNAVMKNLNLEPSYSYNREEIREMGKALKSQALITGKITDLGTNIDVHLTLTDVMSGEVIASATEHLTRTKFAVEMLRHH
;
A
#
# COMPACT_ATOMS: atom_id res chain seq x y z
N MET A 1 68.39 -21.29 -0.53
CA MET A 1 66.93 -21.13 -0.35
C MET A 1 66.30 -22.51 -0.30
N ASN A 2 65.66 -22.89 0.80
CA ASN A 2 65.41 -24.30 1.16
C ASN A 2 64.20 -24.86 0.37
N THR A 3 64.46 -25.54 -0.75
CA THR A 3 63.47 -26.06 -1.71
C THR A 3 62.42 -27.00 -1.10
N LYS A 4 62.74 -27.64 0.03
CA LYS A 4 61.79 -28.47 0.80
C LYS A 4 60.62 -27.66 1.36
N LYS A 5 60.83 -26.40 1.79
CA LYS A 5 59.75 -25.54 2.33
C LYS A 5 58.73 -25.14 1.26
N PHE A 6 59.18 -24.99 0.00
CA PHE A 6 58.30 -24.63 -1.11
C PHE A 6 57.39 -25.79 -1.52
N PHE A 7 57.89 -27.03 -1.41
CA PHE A 7 57.11 -28.23 -1.71
C PHE A 7 56.00 -28.48 -0.69
N TYR A 8 56.25 -28.21 0.60
CA TYR A 8 55.21 -28.30 1.64
C TYR A 8 54.10 -27.26 1.46
N LEU A 9 54.43 -26.04 1.01
CA LEU A 9 53.44 -25.01 0.69
C LEU A 9 52.54 -25.40 -0.50
N LEU A 10 53.10 -26.06 -1.50
CA LEU A 10 52.36 -26.56 -2.66
C LEU A 10 51.41 -27.72 -2.32
N ILE A 11 51.80 -28.61 -1.39
CA ILE A 11 50.94 -29.70 -0.93
C ILE A 11 49.77 -29.17 -0.09
N ILE A 12 50.00 -28.16 0.77
CA ILE A 12 48.92 -27.54 1.57
C ILE A 12 47.89 -26.85 0.68
N SER A 13 48.32 -26.22 -0.42
CA SER A 13 47.41 -25.61 -1.41
C SER A 13 46.47 -26.61 -2.07
N PHE A 14 46.88 -27.87 -2.27
CA PHE A 14 46.07 -28.88 -2.96
C PHE A 14 44.97 -29.47 -2.06
N PHE A 15 45.18 -29.48 -0.73
CA PHE A 15 44.20 -29.96 0.23
C PHE A 15 43.07 -28.96 0.55
N ILE A 16 43.24 -27.67 0.24
CA ILE A 16 42.21 -26.64 0.49
C ILE A 16 41.21 -26.52 -0.68
N SER A 17 41.57 -26.98 -1.87
CA SER A 17 40.72 -26.99 -3.06
C SER A 17 39.65 -28.09 -3.10
N GLY A 18 39.62 -28.98 -2.11
CA GLY A 18 38.69 -30.12 -2.05
C GLY A 18 37.46 -29.94 -1.15
N CYS A 19 37.34 -28.83 -0.41
CA CYS A 19 36.10 -28.49 0.27
C CYS A 19 35.20 -27.74 -0.70
N GLU A 20 34.39 -28.47 -1.47
CA GLU A 20 33.13 -27.93 -1.97
C GLU A 20 32.26 -27.57 -0.77
N VAL A 21 32.49 -26.38 -0.22
CA VAL A 21 31.50 -25.74 0.63
C VAL A 21 30.33 -25.49 -0.30
N LYS A 22 29.31 -26.33 -0.18
CA LYS A 22 28.02 -26.14 -0.82
C LYS A 22 27.45 -24.83 -0.28
N LEU A 23 27.89 -23.70 -0.87
CA LEU A 23 27.37 -22.37 -0.60
C LEU A 23 25.99 -22.29 -1.26
N GLY A 24 25.04 -23.05 -0.72
CA GLY A 24 23.66 -22.58 -0.73
C GLY A 24 23.67 -21.20 -0.07
N PRO A 25 22.89 -20.22 -0.59
CA PRO A 25 22.95 -18.86 -0.09
C PRO A 25 22.75 -18.90 1.42
N SER A 26 23.80 -18.53 2.16
CA SER A 26 23.74 -18.52 3.62
C SER A 26 22.61 -17.59 4.05
N GLN A 27 22.01 -17.84 5.22
CA GLN A 27 20.94 -16.99 5.79
C GLN A 27 21.33 -15.49 5.90
N PHE A 28 22.61 -15.17 5.71
CA PHE A 28 23.13 -13.82 5.60
C PHE A 28 22.80 -13.16 4.25
N TRP A 29 22.95 -13.88 3.12
CA TRP A 29 22.57 -13.37 1.80
C TRP A 29 21.07 -13.20 1.64
N SER A 30 20.25 -14.10 2.21
CA SER A 30 18.79 -13.93 2.20
C SER A 30 18.31 -12.73 3.02
N LYS A 31 19.10 -12.25 4.00
CA LYS A 31 18.85 -10.98 4.70
C LYS A 31 19.22 -9.75 3.86
N ILE A 32 20.24 -9.85 3.00
CA ILE A 32 20.61 -8.81 2.04
C ILE A 32 19.54 -8.69 0.93
N PHE A 33 18.85 -9.78 0.59
CA PHE A 33 17.70 -9.81 -0.31
C PHE A 33 16.33 -9.74 0.41
N ARG A 34 16.28 -9.12 1.61
CA ARG A 34 14.98 -8.80 2.23
C ARG A 34 14.16 -7.97 1.25
N THR A 35 12.93 -8.40 1.00
CA THR A 35 11.92 -7.60 0.31
C THR A 35 11.83 -6.25 1.02
N GLN A 36 12.31 -5.18 0.38
CA GLN A 36 12.30 -3.82 0.97
C GLN A 36 10.87 -3.36 1.29
N THR A 37 9.87 -4.02 0.72
CA THR A 37 8.44 -3.79 0.88
C THR A 37 7.77 -5.08 1.35
N ASP A 38 7.71 -5.32 2.66
CA ASP A 38 6.99 -6.45 3.27
C ASP A 38 5.60 -6.03 3.80
N SER A 39 4.89 -6.93 4.46
CA SER A 39 3.57 -6.61 5.03
C SER A 39 3.60 -5.48 6.06
N ASN A 40 4.69 -5.35 6.83
CA ASN A 40 4.81 -4.32 7.86
C ASN A 40 5.10 -2.97 7.22
N TYR A 41 5.90 -2.96 6.14
CA TYR A 41 6.15 -1.78 5.34
C TYR A 41 4.85 -1.13 4.87
N TYR A 42 3.98 -1.89 4.18
CA TYR A 42 2.71 -1.34 3.67
C TYR A 42 1.74 -0.97 4.78
N LYS A 43 1.73 -1.73 5.88
CA LYS A 43 0.96 -1.39 7.07
C LYS A 43 1.37 -0.02 7.63
N ASN A 44 2.67 0.19 7.89
CA ASN A 44 3.18 1.43 8.44
C ASN A 44 2.90 2.60 7.48
N LYS A 45 3.13 2.42 6.17
CA LYS A 45 2.82 3.44 5.16
C LYS A 45 1.33 3.82 5.13
N SER A 46 0.44 2.85 5.30
CA SER A 46 -1.00 3.12 5.36
C SER A 46 -1.41 3.80 6.67
N GLU A 47 -0.75 3.44 7.78
CA GLU A 47 -0.94 4.09 9.09
C GLU A 47 -0.49 5.55 9.04
N ASP A 48 0.71 5.83 8.52
CA ASP A 48 1.24 7.18 8.33
C ASP A 48 0.32 8.03 7.44
N LEU A 49 -0.09 7.46 6.30
CA LEU A 49 -0.98 8.11 5.33
C LEU A 49 -2.34 8.48 5.94
N ILE A 50 -2.94 7.60 6.73
CA ILE A 50 -4.20 7.88 7.41
C ILE A 50 -4.01 8.86 8.57
N GLN A 51 -2.89 8.79 9.28
CA GLN A 51 -2.56 9.81 10.28
C GLN A 51 -2.57 11.22 9.67
N THR A 52 -1.87 11.39 8.55
CA THR A 52 -1.81 12.66 7.82
C THR A 52 -3.16 13.06 7.24
N LEU A 53 -3.92 12.11 6.68
CA LEU A 53 -5.24 12.41 6.10
C LEU A 53 -6.22 12.93 7.16
N THR A 54 -6.05 12.55 8.43
CA THR A 54 -7.05 12.74 9.48
C THR A 54 -6.67 13.78 10.51
N SER A 55 -5.43 14.29 10.51
CA SER A 55 -4.92 15.23 11.52
C SER A 55 -5.75 16.51 11.60
N ASP A 56 -6.30 16.95 10.48
CA ASP A 56 -6.98 18.24 10.34
C ASP A 56 -8.50 18.09 10.17
N VAL A 57 -9.04 16.88 10.36
CA VAL A 57 -10.46 16.54 10.09
C VAL A 57 -11.34 16.69 11.33
N GLU A 58 -10.79 17.15 12.47
CA GLU A 58 -11.49 17.21 13.76
C GLU A 58 -12.82 17.99 13.72
N GLU A 59 -12.92 18.99 12.85
CA GLU A 59 -14.12 19.83 12.67
C GLU A 59 -15.31 19.08 12.03
N TYR A 60 -15.08 17.93 11.39
CA TYR A 60 -16.12 17.15 10.72
C TYR A 60 -16.66 16.00 11.59
N GLU A 61 -17.98 15.86 11.67
CA GLU A 61 -18.66 14.75 12.34
C GLU A 61 -18.80 13.52 11.43
N ILE A 62 -17.67 12.93 11.02
CA ILE A 62 -17.65 11.73 10.18
C ILE A 62 -17.75 10.49 11.07
N ASN A 63 -18.85 9.74 10.91
CA ASN A 63 -19.10 8.51 11.68
C ASN A 63 -18.96 7.23 10.83
N LYS A 64 -19.30 7.30 9.53
CA LYS A 64 -19.13 6.22 8.57
C LYS A 64 -18.43 6.75 7.31
N VAL A 65 -17.36 6.07 6.92
CA VAL A 65 -16.58 6.36 5.72
C VAL A 65 -16.64 5.17 4.77
N THR A 66 -16.64 5.44 3.47
CA THR A 66 -16.42 4.43 2.43
C THR A 66 -14.99 4.57 1.92
N VAL A 67 -14.26 3.46 1.82
CA VAL A 67 -12.94 3.41 1.19
C VAL A 67 -13.10 2.70 -0.14
N MET A 68 -12.76 3.38 -1.23
CA MET A 68 -12.70 2.79 -2.56
C MET A 68 -11.37 2.05 -2.75
N ASP A 69 -11.38 1.03 -3.60
CA ASP A 69 -10.11 0.48 -4.08
C ASP A 69 -9.34 1.56 -4.86
N LEU A 70 -8.04 1.64 -4.62
CA LEU A 70 -7.21 2.67 -5.26
C LEU A 70 -7.01 2.31 -6.73
N VAL A 71 -7.05 3.33 -7.58
CA VAL A 71 -6.85 3.16 -9.02
C VAL A 71 -5.44 3.55 -9.45
N ASP A 72 -5.01 3.07 -10.61
CA ASP A 72 -3.76 3.51 -11.25
C ASP A 72 -3.96 4.79 -12.10
N GLU A 73 -2.96 5.12 -12.91
CA GLU A 73 -2.99 6.27 -13.82
C GLU A 73 -4.08 6.19 -14.90
N ASP A 74 -4.51 4.97 -15.25
CA ASP A 74 -5.53 4.66 -16.26
C ASP A 74 -6.93 4.48 -15.65
N ASN A 75 -7.12 4.75 -14.35
CA ASN A 75 -8.33 4.44 -13.58
C ASN A 75 -8.66 2.94 -13.50
N LYS A 76 -7.69 2.05 -13.67
CA LYS A 76 -7.89 0.60 -13.45
C LYS A 76 -7.64 0.26 -12.00
N LEU A 77 -8.15 -0.89 -11.55
CA LEU A 77 -7.94 -1.40 -10.19
C LEU A 77 -6.75 -2.34 -10.14
N PRO A 78 -5.54 -1.88 -9.81
CA PRO A 78 -4.40 -2.77 -9.63
C PRO A 78 -4.53 -3.61 -8.35
N VAL A 79 -3.92 -4.80 -8.33
CA VAL A 79 -3.78 -5.65 -7.14
C VAL A 79 -3.12 -4.88 -5.99
N LEU A 80 -2.17 -3.98 -6.28
CA LEU A 80 -1.58 -3.09 -5.27
C LEU A 80 -2.62 -2.14 -4.67
N GLY A 81 -3.52 -1.60 -5.47
CA GLY A 81 -4.57 -0.68 -5.01
C GLY A 81 -5.62 -1.38 -4.17
N GLU A 82 -5.97 -2.61 -4.56
CA GLU A 82 -6.82 -3.49 -3.75
C GLU A 82 -6.19 -3.83 -2.39
N TYR A 83 -4.89 -4.10 -2.40
CA TYR A 83 -4.17 -4.42 -1.18
C TYR A 83 -4.05 -3.22 -0.24
N LEU A 84 -3.74 -2.04 -0.79
CA LEU A 84 -3.61 -0.80 -0.03
C LEU A 84 -4.96 -0.34 0.54
N SER A 85 -6.06 -0.48 -0.20
CA SER A 85 -7.39 -0.14 0.34
C SER A 85 -7.70 -0.98 1.59
N ALA A 86 -7.40 -2.28 1.59
CA ALA A 86 -7.56 -3.13 2.76
C ALA A 86 -6.69 -2.67 3.95
N ARG A 87 -5.45 -2.23 3.71
CA ARG A 87 -4.57 -1.67 4.74
C ARG A 87 -5.05 -0.33 5.27
N ILE A 88 -5.64 0.50 4.43
CA ILE A 88 -6.28 1.76 4.81
C ILE A 88 -7.49 1.48 5.71
N VAL A 89 -8.35 0.51 5.35
CA VAL A 89 -9.46 0.07 6.20
C VAL A 89 -8.95 -0.42 7.56
N GLU A 90 -7.87 -1.21 7.59
CA GLU A 90 -7.22 -1.64 8.83
C GLU A 90 -6.70 -0.45 9.66
N ALA A 91 -6.09 0.54 9.01
CA ALA A 91 -5.57 1.73 9.69
C ALA A 91 -6.70 2.59 10.29
N ILE A 92 -7.74 2.89 9.51
CA ILE A 92 -8.90 3.70 9.95
C ILE A 92 -9.62 3.06 11.15
N THR A 93 -9.74 1.73 11.15
CA THR A 93 -10.46 1.00 12.21
C THR A 93 -9.64 0.81 13.49
N LYS A 94 -8.33 1.15 13.49
CA LYS A 94 -7.52 1.15 14.71
C LYS A 94 -7.85 2.36 15.57
N LYS A 95 -8.09 2.09 16.86
CA LYS A 95 -8.41 3.06 17.92
C LYS A 95 -7.42 4.23 18.07
N TYR A 96 -6.22 4.14 17.48
CA TYR A 96 -5.14 5.10 17.70
C TYR A 96 -5.32 6.45 16.99
N PHE A 97 -5.99 6.49 15.84
CA PHE A 97 -6.11 7.73 15.06
C PHE A 97 -7.20 8.67 15.56
N PHE A 98 -8.20 8.13 16.25
CA PHE A 98 -9.34 8.90 16.74
C PHE A 98 -9.64 8.48 18.16
N LYS A 99 -9.00 9.15 19.13
CA LYS A 99 -9.04 8.79 20.55
C LYS A 99 -10.46 8.57 21.08
N ASP A 100 -11.47 9.18 20.46
CA ASP A 100 -12.87 9.11 20.89
C ASP A 100 -13.90 8.80 19.78
N LYS A 101 -13.49 8.57 18.51
CA LYS A 101 -14.43 8.29 17.39
C LYS A 101 -14.15 6.93 16.74
N ILE A 102 -15.13 6.03 16.76
CA ILE A 102 -15.07 4.77 16.02
C ILE A 102 -15.55 5.03 14.60
N PHE A 103 -14.64 5.12 13.62
CA PHE A 103 -15.01 5.17 12.21
C PHE A 103 -15.57 3.83 11.79
N ARG A 104 -16.82 3.82 11.34
CA ARG A 104 -17.42 2.66 10.68
C ARG A 104 -16.99 2.70 9.22
N VAL A 105 -16.51 1.58 8.70
CA VAL A 105 -16.13 1.48 7.29
C VAL A 105 -17.13 0.61 6.55
N ALA A 106 -17.55 1.01 5.35
CA ALA A 106 -18.38 0.17 4.49
C ALA A 106 -17.65 -1.13 4.12
N GLN A 107 -18.39 -2.24 4.04
CA GLN A 107 -17.80 -3.53 3.67
C GLN A 107 -17.52 -3.56 2.17
N LYS A 108 -16.40 -4.14 1.75
CA LYS A 108 -15.99 -4.18 0.34
C LYS A 108 -17.06 -4.78 -0.59
N GLY A 109 -17.70 -5.88 -0.17
CA GLY A 109 -18.78 -6.49 -0.95
C GLY A 109 -19.99 -5.57 -1.13
N GLU A 110 -20.29 -4.72 -0.13
CA GLU A 110 -21.36 -3.71 -0.19
C GLU A 110 -20.99 -2.60 -1.19
N VAL A 111 -19.75 -2.10 -1.12
CA VAL A 111 -19.20 -1.10 -2.06
C VAL A 111 -19.29 -1.60 -3.50
N ASN A 112 -18.81 -2.81 -3.77
CA ASN A 112 -18.84 -3.40 -5.10
C ASN A 112 -20.26 -3.58 -5.64
N ALA A 113 -21.20 -3.99 -4.78
CA ALA A 113 -22.60 -4.11 -5.16
C ALA A 113 -23.22 -2.74 -5.51
N VAL A 114 -22.91 -1.70 -4.74
CA VAL A 114 -23.39 -0.33 -5.01
C VAL A 114 -22.81 0.21 -6.31
N MET A 115 -21.49 0.10 -6.53
CA MET A 115 -20.84 0.52 -7.78
C MET A 115 -21.49 -0.13 -9.00
N LYS A 116 -21.72 -1.45 -8.93
CA LYS A 116 -22.41 -2.19 -10.00
C LYS A 116 -23.84 -1.72 -10.22
N ASN A 117 -24.60 -1.48 -9.15
CA ASN A 117 -25.99 -1.04 -9.24
C ASN A 117 -26.13 0.38 -9.81
N LEU A 118 -25.17 1.25 -9.52
CA LEU A 118 -25.09 2.62 -10.04
C LEU A 118 -24.42 2.70 -11.42
N ASN A 119 -23.95 1.57 -11.96
CA ASN A 119 -23.20 1.49 -13.21
C ASN A 119 -21.99 2.45 -13.24
N LEU A 120 -21.26 2.48 -12.11
CA LEU A 120 -20.06 3.29 -11.94
C LEU A 120 -18.83 2.43 -12.16
N GLU A 121 -17.93 2.93 -12.99
CA GLU A 121 -16.59 2.38 -13.14
C GLU A 121 -15.68 2.88 -12.01
N PRO A 122 -14.67 2.09 -11.60
CA PRO A 122 -13.64 2.57 -10.69
C PRO A 122 -12.97 3.84 -11.24
N SER A 123 -12.89 4.86 -10.41
CA SER A 123 -12.26 6.14 -10.74
C SER A 123 -11.66 6.76 -9.49
N TYR A 124 -10.61 7.57 -9.68
CA TYR A 124 -10.13 8.47 -8.64
C TYR A 124 -11.04 9.70 -8.49
N SER A 125 -11.63 10.16 -9.60
CA SER A 125 -12.43 11.37 -9.67
C SER A 125 -13.87 11.03 -10.04
N TYR A 126 -14.76 11.16 -9.07
CA TYR A 126 -16.20 11.08 -9.27
C TYR A 126 -16.79 12.50 -9.26
N ASN A 127 -17.88 12.70 -10.01
CA ASN A 127 -18.62 13.95 -9.93
C ASN A 127 -19.46 14.02 -8.64
N ARG A 128 -20.00 15.21 -8.35
CA ARG A 128 -20.77 15.47 -7.12
C ARG A 128 -21.98 14.55 -7.02
N GLU A 129 -22.68 14.32 -8.12
CA GLU A 129 -23.87 13.47 -8.18
C GLU A 129 -23.52 12.01 -7.85
N GLU A 130 -22.48 11.46 -8.46
CA GLU A 130 -21.96 10.12 -8.21
C GLU A 130 -21.55 9.93 -6.74
N ILE A 131 -20.82 10.90 -6.17
CA ILE A 131 -20.43 10.90 -4.75
C ILE A 131 -21.67 10.85 -3.85
N ARG A 132 -22.69 11.66 -4.16
CA ARG A 132 -23.93 11.73 -3.39
C ARG A 132 -24.73 10.44 -3.48
N GLU A 133 -24.84 9.85 -4.67
CA GLU A 133 -25.56 8.59 -4.87
C GLU A 133 -24.88 7.42 -4.15
N MET A 134 -23.55 7.30 -4.29
CA MET A 134 -22.75 6.31 -3.58
C MET A 134 -22.88 6.48 -2.06
N GLY A 135 -22.67 7.70 -1.56
CA GLY A 135 -22.72 7.97 -0.13
C GLY A 135 -24.10 7.72 0.46
N LYS A 136 -25.19 8.03 -0.26
CA LYS A 136 -26.56 7.69 0.14
C LYS A 136 -26.79 6.18 0.19
N ALA A 137 -26.36 5.45 -0.83
CA ALA A 137 -26.52 3.99 -0.90
C ALA A 137 -25.73 3.28 0.21
N LEU A 138 -24.50 3.72 0.46
CA LEU A 138 -23.61 3.17 1.48
C LEU A 138 -23.82 3.77 2.87
N LYS A 139 -24.73 4.75 3.02
CA LYS A 139 -24.99 5.49 4.27
C LYS A 139 -23.71 6.08 4.89
N SER A 140 -22.79 6.55 4.05
CA SER A 140 -21.50 7.12 4.47
C SER A 140 -21.53 8.64 4.41
N GLN A 141 -20.89 9.30 5.37
CA GLN A 141 -20.74 10.76 5.38
C GLN A 141 -19.55 11.23 4.53
N ALA A 142 -18.55 10.37 4.37
CA ALA A 142 -17.37 10.69 3.59
C ALA A 142 -16.95 9.52 2.71
N LEU A 143 -16.28 9.86 1.61
CA LEU A 143 -15.68 8.92 0.67
C LEU A 143 -14.16 9.12 0.64
N ILE A 144 -13.43 8.03 0.75
CA ILE A 144 -11.99 7.99 0.50
C ILE A 144 -11.76 7.39 -0.87
N THR A 145 -11.21 8.18 -1.79
CA THR A 145 -10.69 7.70 -3.07
C THR A 145 -9.19 7.87 -3.08
N GLY A 146 -8.51 7.08 -3.92
CA GLY A 146 -7.07 7.22 -4.05
C GLY A 146 -6.55 6.78 -5.39
N LYS A 147 -5.37 7.30 -5.70
CA LYS A 147 -4.64 7.07 -6.94
C LYS A 147 -3.22 6.63 -6.64
N ILE A 148 -2.75 5.65 -7.41
CA ILE A 148 -1.38 5.15 -7.37
C ILE A 148 -0.69 5.56 -8.66
N THR A 149 0.44 6.23 -8.54
CA THR A 149 1.21 6.77 -9.68
C THR A 149 2.64 6.25 -9.62
N ASP A 150 3.12 5.57 -10.67
CA ASP A 150 4.53 5.15 -10.75
C ASP A 150 5.36 6.30 -11.35
N LEU A 151 6.10 7.01 -10.50
CA LEU A 151 6.97 8.11 -10.93
C LEU A 151 8.32 7.63 -11.50
N GLY A 152 8.55 6.31 -11.56
CA GLY A 152 9.80 5.71 -12.02
C GLY A 152 10.90 5.64 -10.95
N THR A 153 10.94 6.58 -10.02
CA THR A 153 11.84 6.58 -8.84
C THR A 153 11.18 5.98 -7.60
N ASN A 154 9.88 6.25 -7.44
CA ASN A 154 9.02 5.87 -6.32
C ASN A 154 7.60 5.69 -6.85
N ILE A 155 6.74 5.07 -6.04
CA ILE A 155 5.32 4.97 -6.32
C ILE A 155 4.60 5.90 -5.34
N ASP A 156 3.82 6.83 -5.86
CA ASP A 156 3.05 7.79 -5.07
C ASP A 156 1.64 7.27 -4.84
N VAL A 157 1.23 7.23 -3.58
CA VAL A 157 -0.12 6.89 -3.17
C VAL A 157 -0.77 8.16 -2.66
N HIS A 158 -1.73 8.67 -3.40
CA HIS A 158 -2.47 9.87 -3.06
C HIS A 158 -3.90 9.52 -2.67
N LEU A 159 -4.36 10.01 -1.52
CA LEU A 159 -5.74 9.85 -1.05
C LEU A 159 -6.43 11.19 -0.93
N THR A 160 -7.74 11.17 -1.17
CA THR A 160 -8.63 12.29 -0.84
C THR A 160 -9.77 11.79 0.04
N LEU A 161 -10.14 12.59 1.02
CA LEU A 161 -11.34 12.44 1.81
C LEU A 161 -12.34 13.50 1.34
N THR A 162 -13.47 13.05 0.83
CA THR A 162 -14.50 13.91 0.23
C THR A 162 -15.77 13.83 1.07
N ASP A 163 -16.33 14.99 1.44
CA ASP A 163 -17.64 15.05 2.09
C ASP A 163 -18.75 14.69 1.10
N VAL A 164 -19.61 13.75 1.48
CA VAL A 164 -20.68 13.26 0.60
C VAL A 164 -21.75 14.32 0.34
N MET A 165 -22.00 15.22 1.31
CA MET A 165 -23.08 16.19 1.20
C MET A 165 -22.72 17.33 0.24
N SER A 166 -21.52 17.91 0.37
CA SER A 166 -21.02 19.00 -0.47
C SER A 166 -20.34 18.52 -1.75
N GLY A 167 -19.77 17.31 -1.74
CA GLY A 167 -18.88 16.81 -2.79
C GLY A 167 -17.51 17.51 -2.78
N GLU A 168 -17.16 18.21 -1.70
CA GLU A 168 -15.88 18.91 -1.57
C GLU A 168 -14.83 18.00 -0.93
N VAL A 169 -13.59 18.12 -1.41
CA VAL A 169 -12.46 17.47 -0.78
C VAL A 169 -12.14 18.22 0.51
N ILE A 170 -12.30 17.53 1.64
CA ILE A 170 -12.10 18.08 2.99
C ILE A 170 -10.70 17.78 3.54
N ALA A 171 -10.04 16.74 3.04
CA ALA A 171 -8.65 16.45 3.34
C ALA A 171 -8.00 15.65 2.19
N SER A 172 -6.67 15.73 2.10
CA SER A 172 -5.89 14.91 1.18
C SER A 172 -4.52 14.62 1.77
N ALA A 173 -3.96 13.46 1.44
CA ALA A 173 -2.63 13.06 1.88
C ALA A 173 -1.92 12.27 0.78
N THR A 174 -0.60 12.33 0.75
CA THR A 174 0.25 11.57 -0.16
C THR A 174 1.33 10.86 0.63
N GLU A 175 1.57 9.61 0.29
CA GLU A 175 2.66 8.82 0.87
C GLU A 175 3.49 8.16 -0.25
N HIS A 176 4.80 8.06 -0.02
CA HIS A 176 5.74 7.52 -1.00
C HIS A 176 6.08 6.07 -0.68
N LEU A 177 5.83 5.19 -1.65
CA LEU A 177 6.23 3.79 -1.61
C LEU A 177 7.53 3.58 -2.38
N THR A 178 8.38 2.70 -1.84
CA THR A 178 9.60 2.25 -2.48
C THR A 178 9.22 1.45 -3.71
N ARG A 179 9.77 1.86 -4.86
CA ARG A 179 9.53 1.19 -6.14
C ARG A 179 10.32 -0.11 -6.24
N THR A 180 9.82 -1.17 -5.62
CA THR A 180 10.38 -2.52 -5.76
C THR A 180 9.78 -3.21 -6.98
N LYS A 181 10.49 -4.23 -7.50
CA LYS A 181 9.95 -5.07 -8.57
C LYS A 181 8.58 -5.64 -8.19
N PHE A 182 8.41 -6.08 -6.95
CA PHE A 182 7.15 -6.63 -6.46
C PHE A 182 6.00 -5.59 -6.46
N ALA A 183 6.26 -4.38 -5.95
CA ALA A 183 5.26 -3.31 -5.97
C ALA A 183 4.83 -2.95 -7.41
N VAL A 184 5.79 -2.90 -8.33
CA VAL A 184 5.53 -2.63 -9.75
C VAL A 184 4.72 -3.76 -10.41
N GLU A 185 5.02 -5.02 -10.11
CA GLU A 185 4.21 -6.13 -10.65
C GLU A 185 2.77 -6.09 -10.09
N MET A 186 2.58 -5.84 -8.79
CA MET A 186 1.24 -5.67 -8.22
C MET A 186 0.47 -4.49 -8.81
N LEU A 187 1.17 -3.44 -9.26
CA LEU A 187 0.57 -2.29 -9.92
C LEU A 187 0.14 -2.58 -11.36
N ARG A 188 0.75 -3.57 -12.03
CA ARG A 188 0.47 -3.91 -13.43
C ARG A 188 -0.62 -4.97 -13.62
N HIS A 189 -1.01 -5.66 -12.55
CA HIS A 189 -2.05 -6.67 -12.56
C HIS A 189 -3.37 -6.09 -12.06
N HIS A 190 -4.46 -6.40 -12.75
CA HIS A 190 -5.84 -5.96 -12.45
C HIS A 190 -6.76 -7.17 -12.29
#